data_AF-A0A7W3NNF2-F1
#
_entry.id   AF-A0A7W3NNF2-F1
#
_cell.length_a   1.000
_cell.length_b   1.000
_cell.length_c   1.000
_cell.angle_alpha   90.00
_cell.angle_beta   90.00
_cell.angle_gamma   90.00
#
_symmetry.space_group_name_H-M   'P 1'
#
loop_
_entity.id
_entity.type
_entity.pdbx_description
1 polymer ?
#
loop_
_entity_poly.entity_id
_entity_poly.type
_entity_poly.pdbx_seq_one_letter_code
_entity_poly.pdbx_strand_id
1 'polypeptide(L)'
;MSLMVGADHTRRYGELEPDGTGRGQRRGSDDRNRCVTVFYCSKCGIELTGDLVVLPAVPDVDDPNDGRDKKSGRARSTVPRGCCAIDPDPWGAPFVPVEAPRRRARGSGREVMRPYGWETVSAGRRDSVVVHPEDVLPRLTPFTCGANWAGCCGPAGANGPNLACACGSRLATWAADCMGPNELHLDPVRVYAG
;
A
#
# COMPACT_ATOMS: atom_id res chain seq x y z
N MET A 1 -71.56 5.31 -22.01
CA MET A 1 -71.70 6.16 -20.81
C MET A 1 -70.55 7.16 -20.81
N SER A 2 -70.86 8.44 -20.68
CA SER A 2 -69.95 9.62 -20.54
C SER A 2 -69.12 9.57 -19.24
N LEU A 3 -68.11 10.39 -18.93
CA LEU A 3 -67.25 11.39 -19.62
C LEU A 3 -66.01 11.65 -18.71
N MET A 4 -64.96 12.35 -19.18
CA MET A 4 -63.78 12.74 -18.37
C MET A 4 -63.92 14.15 -17.72
N VAL A 5 -63.47 14.32 -16.46
CA VAL A 5 -63.03 15.57 -15.75
C VAL A 5 -62.15 15.15 -14.54
N GLY A 6 -61.14 15.86 -13.99
CA GLY A 6 -60.38 17.04 -14.46
C GLY A 6 -59.92 18.01 -13.34
N ALA A 7 -58.62 18.03 -12.99
CA ALA A 7 -57.91 18.99 -12.09
C ALA A 7 -58.35 19.02 -10.59
N ASP A 8 -57.63 19.56 -9.58
CA ASP A 8 -56.65 20.67 -9.59
C ASP A 8 -55.78 20.81 -8.27
N HIS A 9 -55.04 21.92 -8.18
CA HIS A 9 -53.96 22.41 -7.29
C HIS A 9 -54.12 22.50 -5.73
N THR A 10 -53.10 21.97 -5.02
CA THR A 10 -52.08 22.72 -4.20
C THR A 10 -52.38 23.49 -2.88
N ARG A 11 -51.75 22.98 -1.79
CA ARG A 11 -51.03 23.64 -0.64
C ARG A 11 -51.74 24.26 0.60
N ARG A 12 -51.02 24.03 1.72
CA ARG A 12 -50.77 24.88 2.93
C ARG A 12 -51.78 24.87 4.10
N TYR A 13 -51.44 24.04 5.09
CA TYR A 13 -51.29 24.39 6.51
C TYR A 13 -49.94 23.75 6.96
N GLY A 14 -49.15 24.21 7.92
CA GLY A 14 -49.38 25.13 9.04
C GLY A 14 -48.78 24.45 10.28
N GLU A 15 -47.69 24.98 10.85
CA GLU A 15 -46.88 24.32 11.89
C GLU A 15 -47.60 24.18 13.24
N LEU A 16 -47.32 23.10 13.98
CA LEU A 16 -47.47 23.01 15.44
C LEU A 16 -46.48 21.94 15.99
N GLU A 17 -45.46 22.38 16.72
CA GLU A 17 -44.64 21.54 17.61
C GLU A 17 -45.49 21.04 18.81
N PRO A 18 -45.12 19.94 19.48
CA PRO A 18 -44.41 20.12 20.76
C PRO A 18 -43.40 19.03 21.19
N ASP A 19 -42.46 19.46 22.04
CA ASP A 19 -41.79 18.79 23.15
C ASP A 19 -41.62 17.25 23.21
N GLY A 20 -40.38 16.83 23.51
CA GLY A 20 -40.18 15.84 24.59
C GLY A 20 -39.24 14.66 24.32
N THR A 21 -38.04 14.71 24.92
CA THR A 21 -37.28 13.55 25.43
C THR A 21 -37.09 12.31 24.54
N GLY A 22 -35.94 12.23 23.86
CA GLY A 22 -35.42 11.00 23.24
C GLY A 22 -33.93 10.79 23.47
N ARG A 23 -33.54 10.14 24.59
CA ARG A 23 -32.18 9.56 24.71
C ARG A 23 -32.06 8.35 23.78
N GLY A 24 -31.12 8.33 22.85
CA GLY A 24 -30.89 7.11 22.05
C GLY A 24 -29.86 7.24 20.93
N GLN A 25 -28.63 6.83 21.22
CA GLN A 25 -27.68 6.08 20.36
C GLN A 25 -28.12 5.85 18.90
N ARG A 26 -27.26 6.08 17.89
CA ARG A 26 -25.97 5.36 17.74
C ARG A 26 -24.88 6.26 17.15
N ARG A 27 -23.74 6.38 17.85
CA ARG A 27 -22.46 6.61 17.18
C ARG A 27 -22.08 5.31 16.47
N GLY A 28 -21.75 5.39 15.17
CA GLY A 28 -21.43 4.22 14.36
C GLY A 28 -20.30 3.40 14.97
N SER A 29 -20.58 2.12 15.24
CA SER A 29 -19.69 1.23 15.99
C SER A 29 -18.74 0.45 15.09
N ASP A 30 -18.03 1.15 14.20
CA ASP A 30 -17.24 0.54 13.11
C ASP A 30 -15.70 0.63 13.35
N ASP A 31 -15.28 1.43 14.32
CA ASP A 31 -13.85 1.68 14.60
C ASP A 31 -13.19 0.62 15.49
N ARG A 32 -13.96 -0.37 15.97
CA ARG A 32 -13.51 -1.39 16.95
C ARG A 32 -12.94 -2.67 16.35
N ASN A 33 -12.88 -2.78 15.03
CA ASN A 33 -12.37 -3.96 14.33
C ASN A 33 -11.18 -3.66 13.40
N ARG A 34 -10.58 -2.48 13.54
CA ARG A 34 -9.31 -2.11 12.90
C ARG A 34 -8.17 -2.65 13.75
N CYS A 35 -7.48 -3.66 13.25
CA CYS A 35 -6.19 -4.05 13.80
C CYS A 35 -5.19 -2.93 13.47
N VAL A 36 -4.69 -2.25 14.50
CA VAL A 36 -3.64 -1.25 14.39
C VAL A 36 -2.33 -1.88 14.89
N THR A 37 -1.21 -1.57 14.25
CA THR A 37 0.11 -2.03 14.69
C THR A 37 1.18 -1.00 14.39
N VAL A 38 2.30 -1.09 15.10
CA VAL A 38 3.51 -0.31 14.89
C VAL A 38 4.67 -1.26 14.60
N PHE A 39 5.50 -0.93 13.59
CA PHE A 39 6.67 -1.74 13.26
C PHE A 39 7.94 -1.22 13.93
N TYR A 40 8.76 -2.15 14.41
CA TYR A 40 10.01 -1.89 15.12
C TYR A 40 11.18 -2.63 14.48
N CYS A 41 12.40 -2.10 14.63
CA CYS A 41 13.61 -2.77 14.17
C CYS A 41 13.97 -3.95 15.10
N SER A 42 13.97 -5.19 14.60
CA SER A 42 14.32 -6.38 15.40
C SER A 42 15.76 -6.40 15.94
N LYS A 43 16.65 -5.52 15.45
CA LYS A 43 18.03 -5.40 15.94
C LYS A 43 18.18 -4.43 17.12
N CYS A 44 17.41 -3.33 17.16
CA CYS A 44 17.63 -2.25 18.12
C CYS A 44 16.37 -1.68 18.77
N GLY A 45 15.19 -2.26 18.49
CA GLY A 45 13.91 -1.88 19.11
C GLY A 45 13.38 -0.48 18.73
N ILE A 46 14.04 0.25 17.82
CA ILE A 46 13.54 1.58 17.42
C ILE A 46 12.26 1.43 16.59
N GLU A 47 11.29 2.28 16.90
CA GLU A 47 10.07 2.47 16.12
C GLU A 47 10.39 2.90 14.68
N LEU A 48 9.69 2.33 13.71
CA LEU A 48 9.87 2.55 12.28
C LEU A 48 8.65 3.22 11.63
N THR A 49 7.47 3.07 12.19
CA THR A 49 6.21 3.60 11.66
C THR A 49 5.45 4.36 12.74
N GLY A 50 4.42 5.11 12.37
CA GLY A 50 3.34 5.39 13.32
C GLY A 50 2.38 4.20 13.43
N ASP A 51 1.22 4.44 14.04
CA ASP A 51 0.06 3.55 14.00
C ASP A 51 -0.36 3.27 12.55
N LEU A 52 -0.34 2.00 12.12
CA LEU A 52 -0.81 1.57 10.81
C LEU A 52 -2.02 0.64 10.93
N VAL A 53 -3.07 0.89 10.15
CA VAL A 53 -4.21 0.00 10.00
C VAL A 53 -3.81 -1.19 9.11
N VAL A 54 -3.97 -2.40 9.62
CA VAL A 54 -3.71 -3.63 8.88
C VAL A 54 -4.85 -3.88 7.89
N LEU A 55 -4.52 -3.92 6.59
CA LEU A 55 -5.40 -4.33 5.51
C LEU A 55 -5.41 -5.86 5.39
N PRO A 56 -6.54 -6.48 4.96
CA PRO A 56 -6.64 -7.94 4.84
C PRO A 56 -5.77 -8.53 3.71
N ALA A 57 -5.39 -7.71 2.73
CA ALA A 57 -4.50 -8.06 1.62
C ALA A 57 -3.85 -6.78 1.08
N VAL A 58 -2.80 -6.92 0.26
CA VAL A 58 -2.27 -5.81 -0.55
C VAL A 58 -3.34 -5.43 -1.60
N PRO A 59 -3.68 -4.14 -1.78
CA PRO A 59 -4.60 -3.72 -2.82
C PRO A 59 -4.12 -4.09 -4.23
N ASP A 60 -5.07 -4.42 -5.12
CA ASP A 60 -4.79 -4.57 -6.55
C ASP A 60 -4.46 -3.22 -7.20
N VAL A 61 -3.63 -3.24 -8.26
CA VAL A 61 -3.30 -2.05 -9.06
C VAL A 61 -3.97 -2.17 -10.42
N ASP A 62 -5.04 -1.40 -10.65
CA ASP A 62 -5.82 -1.43 -11.90
C ASP A 62 -5.00 -1.00 -13.13
N ASP A 63 -4.36 0.18 -13.05
CA ASP A 63 -3.39 0.68 -14.03
C ASP A 63 -2.15 1.22 -13.29
N PRO A 64 -0.96 0.59 -13.43
CA PRO A 64 0.27 1.04 -12.78
C PRO A 64 0.82 2.38 -13.31
N ASN A 65 0.16 3.00 -14.29
CA ASN A 65 0.47 4.35 -14.77
C ASN A 65 -0.56 5.40 -14.35
N ASP A 66 -1.76 5.01 -13.90
CA ASP A 66 -2.74 6.00 -13.48
C ASP A 66 -2.24 6.78 -12.26
N GLY A 67 -2.46 8.09 -12.31
CA GLY A 67 -2.15 8.99 -11.22
C GLY A 67 -0.68 9.03 -10.80
N ARG A 68 0.27 8.64 -11.67
CA ARG A 68 1.72 8.89 -11.50
C ARG A 68 1.97 10.35 -11.13
N ASP A 69 2.92 10.59 -10.23
CA ASP A 69 3.29 11.95 -9.85
C ASP A 69 3.94 12.67 -11.04
N LYS A 70 3.37 13.83 -11.42
CA LYS A 70 3.80 14.62 -12.58
C LYS A 70 5.21 15.17 -12.46
N LYS A 71 5.77 15.27 -11.24
CA LYS A 71 7.11 15.82 -11.01
C LYS A 71 8.21 14.75 -10.99
N SER A 72 7.98 13.61 -10.34
CA SER A 72 8.96 12.53 -10.17
C SER A 72 8.75 11.34 -11.10
N GLY A 73 7.61 11.25 -11.79
CA GLY A 73 7.23 10.11 -12.64
C GLY A 73 6.89 8.82 -11.88
N ARG A 74 6.96 8.84 -10.54
CA ARG A 74 6.70 7.68 -9.69
C ARG A 74 5.23 7.28 -9.73
N ALA A 75 4.97 5.98 -9.70
CA ALA A 75 3.64 5.44 -9.47
C ALA A 75 3.08 5.90 -8.11
N ARG A 76 1.76 5.78 -7.96
CA ARG A 76 1.16 5.82 -6.62
C ARG A 76 1.69 4.65 -5.81
N SER A 77 1.69 4.79 -4.48
CA SER A 77 1.93 3.64 -3.63
C SER A 77 0.67 2.80 -3.54
N THR A 78 0.84 1.49 -3.66
CA THR A 78 -0.23 0.48 -3.66
C THR A 78 -0.95 0.42 -2.30
N VAL A 79 -0.21 0.64 -1.21
CA VAL A 79 -0.77 0.74 0.14
C VAL A 79 -0.98 2.23 0.49
N PRO A 80 -2.19 2.65 0.91
CA PRO A 80 -2.44 4.01 1.39
C PRO A 80 -1.61 4.39 2.63
N ARG A 81 -1.42 5.69 2.86
CA ARG A 81 -0.81 6.20 4.11
C ARG A 81 -1.60 5.76 5.35
N GLY A 82 -0.89 5.48 6.43
CA GLY A 82 -1.49 5.01 7.68
C GLY A 82 -2.00 3.56 7.59
N CYS A 83 -1.60 2.80 6.56
CA CYS A 83 -1.98 1.42 6.35
C CYS A 83 -0.76 0.52 6.12
N CYS A 84 -0.92 -0.77 6.39
CA CYS A 84 0.02 -1.82 5.99
C CYS A 84 -0.71 -3.06 5.48
N ALA A 85 -0.04 -3.87 4.68
CA ALA A 85 -0.51 -5.19 4.26
C ALA A 85 0.64 -6.20 4.28
N ILE A 86 0.34 -7.48 4.46
CA ILE A 86 1.33 -8.55 4.24
C ILE A 86 1.21 -9.01 2.78
N ASP A 87 2.33 -9.00 2.06
CA ASP A 87 2.44 -9.59 0.73
C ASP A 87 2.96 -11.03 0.84
N PRO A 88 2.12 -12.06 0.57
CA PRO A 88 2.54 -13.46 0.66
C PRO A 88 3.47 -13.89 -0.48
N ASP A 89 3.59 -13.09 -1.55
CA ASP A 89 4.39 -13.45 -2.72
C ASP A 89 5.88 -13.05 -2.60
N PRO A 90 6.79 -13.74 -3.33
CA PRO A 90 8.19 -13.38 -3.32
C PRO A 90 8.35 -12.05 -4.07
N TRP A 91 8.97 -11.06 -3.43
CA TRP A 91 9.17 -9.75 -4.04
C TRP A 91 10.63 -9.26 -3.99
N GLY A 92 11.05 -8.58 -5.05
CA GLY A 92 12.42 -8.08 -5.20
C GLY A 92 13.45 -9.18 -5.49
N ALA A 93 14.70 -8.96 -5.07
CA ALA A 93 15.80 -9.90 -5.27
C ALA A 93 15.83 -11.03 -4.21
N PRO A 94 16.38 -12.22 -4.52
CA PRO A 94 17.01 -12.61 -5.79
C PRO A 94 16.00 -12.87 -6.91
N PHE A 95 16.50 -12.87 -8.15
CA PHE A 95 15.76 -13.29 -9.34
C PHE A 95 16.30 -14.64 -9.82
N VAL A 96 15.40 -15.58 -10.11
CA VAL A 96 15.75 -16.95 -10.56
C VAL A 96 15.12 -17.25 -11.92
N PRO A 97 15.73 -18.11 -12.75
CA PRO A 97 15.15 -18.52 -14.03
C PRO A 97 13.75 -19.14 -13.88
N VAL A 98 12.89 -18.93 -14.87
CA VAL A 98 11.57 -19.56 -14.96
C VAL A 98 11.73 -20.99 -15.49
N GLU A 99 11.39 -21.99 -14.67
CA GLU A 99 11.56 -23.42 -15.00
C GLU A 99 10.72 -23.92 -16.19
N ALA A 100 9.58 -23.27 -16.48
CA ALA A 100 8.76 -23.58 -17.64
C ALA A 100 7.95 -22.34 -18.10
N PRO A 101 7.72 -22.12 -19.40
CA PRO A 101 6.95 -20.98 -19.91
C PRO A 101 5.50 -20.98 -19.40
N ARG A 102 5.26 -20.34 -18.26
CA ARG A 102 3.91 -20.02 -17.80
C ARG A 102 3.31 -19.00 -18.77
N ARG A 103 2.02 -19.14 -19.10
CA ARG A 103 1.27 -18.06 -19.75
C ARG A 103 1.52 -16.78 -18.97
N ARG A 104 1.84 -15.69 -19.66
CA ARG A 104 1.95 -14.37 -19.02
C ARG A 104 0.62 -14.08 -18.34
N ALA A 105 0.58 -14.18 -17.01
CA ALA A 105 -0.48 -13.55 -16.24
C ALA A 105 -0.48 -12.06 -16.60
N ARG A 106 -1.64 -11.40 -16.48
CA ARG A 106 -1.61 -9.94 -16.38
C ARG A 106 -0.71 -9.61 -15.20
N GLY A 107 0.26 -8.72 -15.40
CA GLY A 107 1.09 -8.28 -14.29
C GLY A 107 0.21 -7.63 -13.22
N SER A 108 0.58 -7.81 -11.95
CA SER A 108 -0.15 -7.18 -10.84
C SER A 108 0.03 -5.66 -10.81
N GLY A 109 0.91 -5.10 -11.65
CA GLY A 109 1.30 -3.69 -11.64
C GLY A 109 2.38 -3.40 -10.59
N ARG A 110 2.76 -4.42 -9.81
CA ARG A 110 3.67 -4.37 -8.66
C ARG A 110 5.06 -4.94 -8.97
N GLU A 111 5.28 -5.39 -10.21
CA GLU A 111 6.55 -5.98 -10.63
C GLU A 111 7.67 -4.95 -10.74
N VAL A 112 8.74 -5.15 -9.97
CA VAL A 112 9.99 -4.41 -10.15
C VAL A 112 10.69 -4.74 -11.48
N MET A 113 11.39 -3.75 -12.04
CA MET A 113 12.12 -3.89 -13.29
C MET A 113 13.28 -4.89 -13.14
N ARG A 114 13.23 -6.01 -13.85
CA ARG A 114 14.15 -7.15 -13.67
C ARG A 114 15.53 -6.88 -14.30
N PRO A 115 16.66 -7.24 -13.65
CA PRO A 115 18.00 -6.91 -14.18
C PRO A 115 18.40 -7.73 -15.42
N TYR A 116 17.84 -8.93 -15.58
CA TYR A 116 18.24 -9.92 -16.60
C TYR A 116 17.12 -10.29 -17.57
N GLY A 117 16.20 -9.35 -17.83
CA GLY A 117 15.08 -9.55 -18.75
C GLY A 117 13.90 -10.35 -18.17
N TRP A 118 13.01 -10.79 -19.06
CA TRP A 118 11.67 -11.28 -18.71
C TRP A 118 11.63 -12.76 -18.29
N GLU A 119 12.72 -13.50 -18.46
CA GLU A 119 12.84 -14.96 -18.24
C GLU A 119 13.13 -15.34 -16.77
N THR A 120 13.23 -14.36 -15.88
CA THR A 120 13.41 -14.57 -14.43
C THR A 120 12.16 -14.18 -13.65
N VAL A 121 11.93 -14.80 -12.51
CA VAL A 121 10.91 -14.40 -11.51
C VAL A 121 11.58 -14.02 -10.20
N SER A 122 10.89 -13.22 -9.37
CA SER A 122 11.36 -13.00 -8.00
C SER A 122 11.32 -14.33 -7.23
N ALA A 123 12.42 -14.60 -6.55
CA ALA A 123 12.52 -15.53 -5.42
C ALA A 123 12.99 -14.76 -4.17
N GLY A 124 12.53 -13.51 -4.04
CA GLY A 124 12.73 -12.69 -2.86
C GLY A 124 12.06 -13.26 -1.61
N ARG A 125 12.14 -12.54 -0.50
CA ARG A 125 11.38 -12.93 0.69
C ARG A 125 9.88 -12.86 0.37
N ARG A 126 9.16 -13.85 0.89
CA ARG A 126 7.71 -13.83 1.06
C ARG A 126 7.34 -13.12 2.36
N ASP A 127 6.04 -12.90 2.55
CA ASP A 127 5.42 -12.41 3.78
C ASP A 127 5.95 -11.03 4.21
N SER A 128 6.42 -10.23 3.25
CA SER A 128 6.95 -8.90 3.49
C SER A 128 5.84 -7.91 3.81
N VAL A 129 6.12 -6.97 4.71
CA VAL A 129 5.14 -5.91 5.05
C VAL A 129 5.25 -4.80 4.02
N VAL A 130 4.18 -4.59 3.26
CA VAL A 130 4.04 -3.45 2.34
C VAL A 130 3.43 -2.29 3.11
N VAL A 131 4.11 -1.13 3.07
CA VAL A 131 3.67 0.12 3.71
C VAL A 131 3.80 1.28 2.73
N HIS A 132 3.03 2.35 2.94
CA HIS A 132 3.25 3.58 2.20
C HIS A 132 4.66 4.14 2.52
N PRO A 133 5.50 4.48 1.52
CA PRO A 133 6.90 4.84 1.76
C PRO A 133 7.09 5.95 2.79
N GLU A 134 6.26 6.99 2.77
CA GLU A 134 6.39 8.13 3.68
C GLU A 134 6.06 7.84 5.15
N ASP A 135 5.42 6.71 5.47
CA ASP A 135 5.13 6.33 6.87
C ASP A 135 6.39 5.82 7.60
N VAL A 136 7.43 5.46 6.83
CA VAL A 136 8.67 4.83 7.32
C VAL A 136 9.97 5.50 6.83
N LEU A 137 9.98 6.11 5.64
CA LEU A 137 11.17 6.80 5.08
C LEU A 137 11.79 7.85 6.02
N PRO A 138 11.04 8.65 6.82
CA PRO A 138 11.65 9.58 7.79
C PRO A 138 12.54 8.92 8.86
N ARG A 139 12.42 7.59 9.06
CA ARG A 139 13.15 6.80 10.06
C ARG A 139 14.16 5.82 9.44
N LEU A 140 14.27 5.76 8.11
CA LEU A 140 15.22 4.91 7.37
C LEU A 140 16.19 5.73 6.52
N THR A 141 17.44 5.25 6.42
CA THR A 141 18.47 5.86 5.58
C THR A 141 18.72 5.02 4.31
N PRO A 142 19.03 5.65 3.16
CA PRO A 142 19.49 4.94 1.97
C PRO A 142 20.75 4.10 2.25
N PHE A 143 20.69 2.82 1.90
CA PHE A 143 21.82 1.91 1.88
C PHE A 143 22.34 1.76 0.44
N THR A 144 23.20 2.69 0.04
CA THR A 144 23.71 2.86 -1.34
C THR A 144 24.95 2.01 -1.64
N CYS A 145 25.01 0.78 -1.13
CA CYS A 145 26.09 -0.15 -1.46
C CYS A 145 25.77 -0.94 -2.74
N GLY A 146 26.69 -0.95 -3.71
CA GLY A 146 26.52 -1.69 -4.96
C GLY A 146 25.36 -1.17 -5.82
N ALA A 147 24.67 -2.07 -6.53
CA ALA A 147 23.60 -1.74 -7.46
C ALA A 147 22.24 -1.44 -6.78
N ASN A 148 22.18 -1.38 -5.45
CA ASN A 148 20.93 -1.34 -4.67
C ASN A 148 20.09 -0.06 -4.89
N TRP A 149 20.68 0.96 -5.53
CA TRP A 149 20.04 2.23 -5.89
C TRP A 149 20.03 2.53 -7.40
N ALA A 150 20.30 1.51 -8.26
CA ALA A 150 20.61 1.71 -9.68
C ALA A 150 19.38 1.82 -10.63
N GLY A 151 18.38 2.63 -10.28
CA GLY A 151 17.32 3.03 -11.22
C GLY A 151 17.59 4.40 -11.85
N CYS A 152 16.73 4.81 -12.78
CA CYS A 152 16.83 6.08 -13.51
C CYS A 152 16.37 7.28 -12.66
N CYS A 153 15.25 7.14 -11.94
CA CYS A 153 14.65 8.23 -11.14
C CYS A 153 14.59 7.94 -9.63
N GLY A 154 15.15 6.81 -9.20
CA GLY A 154 15.07 6.29 -7.84
C GLY A 154 15.57 4.86 -7.78
N PRO A 155 15.47 4.18 -6.62
CA PRO A 155 15.85 2.78 -6.53
C PRO A 155 14.91 1.88 -7.35
N ALA A 156 15.46 0.93 -8.11
CA ALA A 156 14.67 -0.03 -8.89
C ALA A 156 14.04 -1.17 -8.05
N GLY A 157 14.44 -1.34 -6.77
CA GLY A 157 14.04 -2.46 -5.90
C GLY A 157 14.63 -3.84 -6.28
N ALA A 158 15.12 -4.01 -7.50
CA ALA A 158 15.54 -5.29 -8.06
C ALA A 158 16.91 -5.83 -7.59
N ASN A 159 17.62 -5.13 -6.70
CA ASN A 159 18.94 -5.55 -6.18
C ASN A 159 18.92 -5.83 -4.67
N GLY A 160 17.72 -5.97 -4.08
CA GLY A 160 17.50 -6.29 -2.67
C GLY A 160 17.55 -5.07 -1.75
N PRO A 161 17.65 -5.29 -0.42
CA PRO A 161 17.48 -4.24 0.58
C PRO A 161 18.39 -3.03 0.37
N ASN A 162 17.76 -1.86 0.27
CA ASN A 162 18.36 -0.59 -0.09
C ASN A 162 17.99 0.54 0.90
N LEU A 163 17.27 0.21 1.97
CA LEU A 163 17.03 1.08 3.11
C LEU A 163 17.48 0.39 4.40
N ALA A 164 18.09 1.16 5.30
CA ALA A 164 18.59 0.70 6.58
C ALA A 164 18.07 1.54 7.75
N CYS A 165 18.01 0.92 8.92
CA CYS A 165 17.89 1.62 10.19
C CYS A 165 19.22 2.31 10.54
N ALA A 166 19.18 3.36 11.35
CA ALA A 166 20.36 4.02 11.91
C ALA A 166 21.33 3.05 12.65
N CYS A 167 20.84 1.91 13.18
CA CYS A 167 21.67 0.85 13.74
C CYS A 167 22.42 -0.02 12.71
N GLY A 168 22.34 0.31 11.42
CA GLY A 168 22.95 -0.41 10.30
C GLY A 168 22.22 -1.69 9.87
N SER A 169 21.06 -2.02 10.46
CA SER A 169 20.24 -3.15 9.98
C SER A 169 19.57 -2.78 8.66
N ARG A 170 19.72 -3.61 7.62
CA ARG A 170 19.07 -3.39 6.31
C ARG A 170 17.63 -3.87 6.36
N LEU A 171 16.69 -2.94 6.55
CA LEU A 171 15.31 -3.27 6.94
C LEU A 171 14.34 -3.38 5.77
N ALA A 172 14.58 -2.69 4.66
CA ALA A 172 13.58 -2.60 3.61
C ALA A 172 14.18 -2.53 2.20
N THR A 173 13.33 -2.89 1.24
CA THR A 173 13.55 -2.66 -0.18
C THR A 173 12.48 -1.70 -0.68
N TRP A 174 12.88 -0.55 -1.20
CA TRP A 174 12.01 0.42 -1.85
C TRP A 174 12.23 0.36 -3.36
N ALA A 175 11.16 0.17 -4.12
CA ALA A 175 11.10 0.46 -5.55
C ALA A 175 10.42 1.82 -5.73
N ALA A 176 11.07 2.73 -6.44
CA ALA A 176 10.56 4.07 -6.78
C ALA A 176 11.23 4.64 -8.03
N ASP A 177 11.54 3.76 -8.98
CA ASP A 177 11.94 4.15 -10.32
C ASP A 177 10.74 4.65 -11.13
N CYS A 178 10.97 5.59 -12.05
CA CYS A 178 9.94 6.20 -12.88
C CYS A 178 9.28 5.24 -13.88
N MET A 179 9.89 4.09 -14.18
CA MET A 179 9.30 3.04 -15.04
C MET A 179 8.69 1.88 -14.25
N GLY A 180 8.78 1.91 -12.91
CA GLY A 180 8.34 0.82 -12.03
C GLY A 180 7.18 1.19 -11.09
N PRO A 181 6.88 0.30 -10.12
CA PRO A 181 5.99 0.58 -8.99
C PRO A 181 6.64 1.53 -7.97
N ASN A 182 5.84 2.03 -7.03
CA ASN A 182 6.29 2.82 -5.88
C ASN A 182 5.95 2.10 -4.56
N GLU A 183 6.64 0.99 -4.32
CA GLU A 183 6.37 0.07 -3.21
C GLU A 183 7.56 -0.08 -2.28
N LEU A 184 7.28 -0.08 -0.97
CA LEU A 184 8.28 -0.29 0.07
C LEU A 184 7.92 -1.53 0.88
N HIS A 185 8.80 -2.52 0.83
CA HIS A 185 8.67 -3.81 1.51
C HIS A 185 9.63 -3.89 2.69
N LEU A 186 9.11 -4.04 3.90
CA LEU A 186 9.91 -4.35 5.09
C LEU A 186 10.27 -5.85 5.12
N ASP A 187 11.52 -6.17 5.46
CA ASP A 187 12.03 -7.54 5.63
C ASP A 187 11.42 -8.15 6.91
N PRO A 188 10.54 -9.18 6.80
CA PRO A 188 9.74 -9.69 7.92
C PRO A 188 10.55 -10.43 8.99
N VAL A 189 11.85 -10.67 8.75
CA VAL A 189 12.77 -11.25 9.74
C VAL A 189 13.52 -10.14 10.51
N ARG A 190 13.51 -8.90 10.00
CA ARG A 190 14.27 -7.76 10.54
C ARG A 190 13.41 -6.64 11.10
N VAL A 191 12.10 -6.71 10.90
CA VAL A 191 11.11 -5.93 11.64
C VAL A 191 10.21 -6.84 12.46
N TYR A 192 9.57 -6.30 13.50
CA TYR A 192 8.47 -6.95 14.20
C TYR A 192 7.33 -5.97 14.44
N ALA A 193 6.12 -6.50 14.52
CA ALA A 193 4.92 -5.78 14.94
C ALA A 193 4.84 -5.74 16.48
N GLY A 194 4.48 -4.58 17.03
CA GLY A 194 4.06 -4.39 18.42
C GLY A 194 2.60 -3.95 18.51
#